data_AF-A0A485CBN2-F1
#
_entry.id   AF-A0A485CBN2-F1
#
_cell.length_a   1.000
_cell.length_b   1.000
_cell.length_c   1.000
_cell.angle_alpha   90.00
_cell.angle_beta   90.00
_cell.angle_gamma   90.00
#
_symmetry.space_group_name_H-M   'P 1'
#
loop_
_entity.id
_entity.type
_entity.pdbx_description
1 polymer ?
#
loop_
_entity_poly.entity_id
_entity_poly.type
_entity_poly.pdbx_seq_one_letter_code
_entity_poly.pdbx_strand_id
1 'polypeptide(L)'
;MRLMFASDIHGSLPAAERVLERFAQSGAQWLIILGDVLNHGPRNALPEGYAPAEVAGKLNGAAARIIAVRGNCDSEVDQMLAGLSHHRALAAGSGLNGVGCF
;
A
#
# COMPACT_ATOMS: atom_id res chain seq x y z
N MET A 1 -10.17 6.07 18.14
CA MET A 1 -9.27 6.17 16.97
C MET A 1 -9.55 4.98 16.07
N ARG A 2 -9.69 5.17 14.74
CA ARG A 2 -10.01 4.09 13.79
C ARG A 2 -8.94 4.04 12.69
N LEU A 3 -8.38 2.85 12.48
CA LEU A 3 -7.34 2.58 11.50
C LEU A 3 -7.88 1.55 10.49
N MET A 4 -7.46 1.66 9.25
CA MET A 4 -7.69 0.65 8.22
C MET A 4 -6.35 0.10 7.76
N PHE A 5 -6.27 -1.20 7.50
CA PHE A 5 -5.05 -1.88 7.04
C PHE A 5 -5.26 -2.41 5.63
N ALA A 6 -4.22 -2.36 4.81
CA ALA A 6 -4.18 -2.96 3.47
C ALA A 6 -2.76 -3.49 3.20
N SER A 7 -2.64 -4.55 2.39
CA SER A 7 -1.36 -5.12 1.96
C SER A 7 -1.47 -5.70 0.55
N ASP A 8 -0.35 -6.06 -0.06
CA ASP A 8 -0.27 -6.86 -1.29
C ASP A 8 -1.07 -6.29 -2.47
N ILE A 9 -1.01 -4.97 -2.66
CA ILE A 9 -1.68 -4.29 -3.78
C ILE A 9 -1.02 -4.68 -5.11
N HIS A 10 0.30 -4.90 -5.12
CA HIS A 10 1.07 -5.39 -6.27
C HIS A 10 0.81 -4.64 -7.58
N GLY A 11 0.58 -3.32 -7.52
CA GLY A 11 0.33 -2.48 -8.68
C GLY A 11 -1.04 -2.70 -9.35
N SER A 12 -1.96 -3.44 -8.73
CA SER A 12 -3.32 -3.62 -9.24
C SER A 12 -4.16 -2.37 -8.99
N LEU A 13 -4.52 -1.68 -10.07
CA LEU A 13 -5.40 -0.51 -10.04
C LEU A 13 -6.77 -0.79 -9.40
N PRO A 14 -7.51 -1.84 -9.80
CA PRO A 14 -8.83 -2.11 -9.20
C PRO A 14 -8.74 -2.46 -7.72
N ALA A 15 -7.64 -3.07 -7.26
CA ALA A 15 -7.42 -3.30 -5.84
C ALA A 15 -7.19 -1.99 -5.07
N ALA A 16 -6.33 -1.11 -5.60
CA ALA A 16 -6.04 0.19 -5.00
C ALA A 16 -7.30 1.07 -4.90
N GLU A 17 -8.12 1.11 -5.95
CA GLU A 17 -9.38 1.86 -5.95
C GLU A 17 -10.34 1.35 -4.88
N ARG A 18 -10.51 0.02 -4.80
CA ARG A 18 -11.40 -0.61 -3.83
C ARG A 18 -10.92 -0.36 -2.39
N VAL A 19 -9.61 -0.36 -2.13
CA VAL A 19 -9.04 0.01 -0.82
C VAL A 19 -9.35 1.46 -0.48
N LEU A 20 -9.16 2.40 -1.42
CA LEU A 20 -9.43 3.82 -1.19
C LEU A 20 -10.92 4.11 -0.96
N GLU A 21 -11.81 3.45 -1.70
CA GLU A 21 -13.26 3.54 -1.49
C GLU A 21 -13.66 3.04 -0.10
N ARG A 22 -13.15 1.87 0.30
CA ARG A 22 -13.37 1.32 1.64
C ARG A 22 -12.81 2.24 2.72
N PHE A 23 -11.65 2.84 2.49
CA PHE A 23 -11.07 3.82 3.40
C PHE A 23 -11.98 5.04 3.57
N ALA A 24 -12.49 5.59 2.47
CA ALA A 24 -13.43 6.71 2.51
C ALA A 24 -14.73 6.37 3.26
N GLN A 25 -15.29 5.17 3.02
CA GLN A 25 -16.52 4.70 3.68
C GLN A 25 -16.33 4.36 5.15
N SER A 26 -15.15 3.87 5.54
CA SER A 26 -14.87 3.41 6.90
C SER A 26 -14.82 4.52 7.94
N GLY A 27 -14.62 5.77 7.52
CA GLY A 27 -14.32 6.89 8.42
C GLY A 27 -13.03 6.70 9.23
N ALA A 28 -12.13 5.82 8.79
CA ALA A 28 -10.83 5.63 9.42
C ALA A 28 -9.98 6.91 9.29
N GLN A 29 -9.22 7.24 10.32
CA GLN A 29 -8.35 8.42 10.30
C GLN A 29 -7.12 8.18 9.44
N TRP A 30 -6.57 6.96 9.53
CA TRP A 30 -5.35 6.55 8.86
C TRP A 30 -5.55 5.24 8.07
N LEU A 31 -4.94 5.19 6.90
CA LEU A 31 -4.77 3.99 6.10
C LEU A 31 -3.33 3.48 6.30
N ILE A 32 -3.19 2.28 6.82
CA ILE A 32 -1.91 1.62 7.07
C ILE A 32 -1.65 0.63 5.94
N ILE A 33 -0.57 0.83 5.18
CA ILE A 33 -0.19 -0.06 4.07
C ILE A 33 1.01 -0.90 4.49
N LEU A 34 0.85 -2.22 4.48
CA LEU A 34 1.85 -3.18 4.99
C LEU A 34 2.84 -3.68 3.90
N GLY A 35 3.11 -2.84 2.90
CA GLY A 35 4.07 -3.11 1.84
C GLY A 35 3.52 -3.88 0.63
N ASP A 36 4.42 -4.16 -0.31
CA ASP A 36 4.18 -4.83 -1.59
C ASP A 36 3.13 -4.09 -2.44
N VAL A 37 3.42 -2.81 -2.68
CA VAL A 37 2.43 -1.84 -3.19
C VAL A 37 2.39 -1.78 -4.72
N LEU A 38 3.56 -1.75 -5.36
CA LEU A 38 3.69 -1.46 -6.81
C LEU A 38 4.27 -2.64 -7.60
N ASN A 39 5.25 -3.32 -7.02
CA ASN A 39 5.91 -4.43 -7.67
C ASN A 39 5.07 -5.70 -7.52
N HIS A 40 4.74 -6.38 -8.63
CA HIS A 40 4.04 -7.66 -8.58
C HIS A 40 4.95 -8.80 -8.06
N GLY A 41 6.27 -8.59 -8.10
CA GLY A 41 7.28 -9.57 -7.72
C GLY A 41 7.59 -10.54 -8.88
N PRO A 42 8.87 -10.84 -9.15
CA PRO A 42 9.29 -11.60 -10.34
C PRO A 42 8.78 -13.05 -10.39
N ARG A 43 8.18 -13.54 -9.30
CA ARG A 43 7.64 -14.89 -9.17
C ARG A 43 6.13 -14.98 -9.36
N ASN A 44 5.43 -13.85 -9.45
CA ASN A 44 3.97 -13.79 -9.58
C ASN A 44 3.56 -13.37 -10.99
N ALA A 45 2.41 -13.87 -11.45
CA ALA A 45 1.78 -13.37 -12.66
C ALA A 45 1.35 -11.91 -12.49
N LEU A 46 1.29 -11.16 -13.60
CA LEU A 46 0.78 -9.80 -13.59
C LEU A 46 -0.68 -9.81 -13.09
N PRO A 47 -1.00 -9.03 -12.04
CA PRO A 47 -2.37 -8.95 -11.58
C PRO A 47 -3.26 -8.25 -12.61
N GLU A 48 -4.56 -8.52 -12.55
CA GLU A 48 -5.53 -7.87 -13.41
C GLU A 48 -5.53 -6.35 -13.17
N GLY A 49 -5.45 -5.57 -14.26
CA GLY A 49 -5.35 -4.11 -14.18
C GLY A 49 -4.03 -3.61 -13.58
N TYR A 50 -2.90 -4.29 -13.85
CA TYR A 50 -1.57 -3.85 -13.44
C TYR A 50 -1.22 -2.48 -14.03
N ALA A 51 -1.29 -1.43 -13.20
CA ALA A 51 -0.93 -0.07 -13.55
C ALA A 51 -0.24 0.64 -12.37
N PRO A 52 1.02 0.29 -12.05
CA PRO A 52 1.75 0.84 -10.90
C PRO A 52 1.81 2.36 -10.85
N ALA A 53 1.98 3.01 -12.00
CA ALA A 53 2.04 4.47 -12.08
C ALA A 53 0.70 5.12 -11.69
N GLU A 54 -0.42 4.53 -12.09
CA GLU A 54 -1.76 5.01 -11.73
C GLU A 54 -2.08 4.74 -10.26
N VAL A 55 -1.69 3.57 -9.75
CA VAL A 55 -1.77 3.24 -8.32
C VAL A 55 -1.01 4.25 -7.48
N ALA A 56 0.24 4.56 -7.85
CA ALA A 56 1.02 5.59 -7.18
C ALA A 56 0.30 6.95 -7.21
N GLY A 57 -0.19 7.39 -8.37
CA GLY A 57 -0.96 8.63 -8.48
C GLY A 57 -2.17 8.71 -7.54
N LYS A 58 -2.94 7.62 -7.43
CA LYS A 58 -4.11 7.55 -6.53
C LYS A 58 -3.70 7.56 -5.05
N LEU A 59 -2.68 6.80 -4.67
CA LEU A 59 -2.17 6.77 -3.29
C LEU A 59 -1.59 8.13 -2.89
N ASN A 60 -0.90 8.82 -3.81
CA ASN A 60 -0.35 10.16 -3.59
C ASN A 60 -1.45 11.17 -3.23
N GLY A 61 -2.63 11.06 -3.85
CA GLY A 61 -3.79 11.88 -3.53
C GLY A 61 -4.29 11.75 -2.08
N ALA A 62 -3.99 10.62 -1.41
CA ALA A 62 -4.35 10.34 -0.02
C ALA A 62 -3.14 10.29 0.92
N ALA A 63 -1.94 10.64 0.46
CA ALA A 63 -0.67 10.46 1.18
C ALA A 63 -0.67 11.08 2.59
N ALA A 64 -1.35 12.22 2.78
CA ALA A 64 -1.45 12.89 4.08
C ALA A 64 -2.10 12.04 5.19
N ARG A 65 -2.86 11.00 4.81
CA ARG A 65 -3.56 10.08 5.71
C ARG A 65 -3.08 8.64 5.58
N ILE A 66 -2.01 8.39 4.83
CA ILE A 66 -1.43 7.07 4.64
C ILE A 66 -0.17 6.93 5.49
N ILE A 67 -0.02 5.76 6.10
CA ILE A 67 1.19 5.31 6.78
C ILE A 67 1.57 4.00 6.11
N ALA A 68 2.62 3.98 5.30
CA ALA A 68 3.08 2.76 4.65
C ALA A 68 4.37 2.27 5.31
N VAL A 69 4.50 0.96 5.47
CA VAL A 69 5.75 0.28 5.80
C VAL A 69 6.26 -0.45 4.56
N ARG A 70 7.58 -0.59 4.45
CA ARG A 70 8.21 -1.22 3.29
C ARG A 70 8.00 -2.74 3.33
N GLY A 71 7.44 -3.29 2.26
CA GLY A 71 7.35 -4.73 2.01
C GLY A 71 8.66 -5.32 1.51
N ASN A 72 8.65 -6.61 1.19
CA ASN A 72 9.83 -7.30 0.67
C ASN A 72 10.08 -6.95 -0.80
N CYS A 73 9.02 -6.70 -1.56
CA CYS A 73 9.08 -6.41 -2.99
C CYS A 73 9.22 -4.90 -3.31
N ASP A 74 9.09 -4.04 -2.30
CA ASP A 74 9.17 -2.59 -2.47
C ASP A 74 10.63 -2.11 -2.53
N SER A 75 10.96 -1.45 -3.65
CA SER A 75 12.28 -0.88 -3.93
C SER A 75 12.34 0.62 -3.58
N GLU A 76 13.55 1.19 -3.53
CA GLU A 76 13.73 2.65 -3.38
C GLU A 76 13.07 3.45 -4.52
N VAL A 77 12.96 2.85 -5.71
CA VAL A 77 12.26 3.42 -6.88
C VAL A 77 10.76 3.54 -6.61
N ASP A 78 10.17 2.57 -5.93
CA ASP A 78 8.74 2.59 -5.56
C ASP A 78 8.45 3.70 -4.54
N GLN A 79 9.40 4.01 -3.66
CA GLN A 79 9.28 5.12 -2.71
C GLN A 79 9.31 6.48 -3.40
N MET A 80 10.11 6.64 -4.46
CA MET A 80 10.14 7.86 -5.26
C MET A 80 8.85 8.07 -6.05
N LEU A 81 8.25 6.99 -6.57
CA LEU A 81 6.99 7.03 -7.32
C LEU A 81 5.78 7.32 -6.42
N ALA A 82 5.72 6.67 -5.25
CA ALA A 82 4.62 6.83 -4.31
C ALA A 82 4.70 8.09 -3.45
N GLY A 83 5.80 8.86 -3.48
CA GLY A 83 5.91 10.14 -2.74
C GLY A 83 5.61 10.06 -1.23
N LEU A 84 5.60 8.86 -0.65
CA LEU A 84 5.27 8.62 0.75
C LEU A 84 6.52 8.97 1.57
N SER A 85 6.55 10.19 2.11
CA SER A 85 7.73 10.75 2.79
C SER A 85 8.29 9.85 3.91
N HIS A 86 9.63 9.73 3.94
CA HIS A 86 10.48 8.86 4.78
C HIS A 86 10.15 8.74 6.29
N HIS A 87 9.33 9.61 6.88
CA HIS A 87 9.14 9.66 8.33
C HIS A 87 8.23 8.59 8.93
N ARG A 88 7.63 7.70 8.12
CA ARG A 88 6.65 6.73 8.62
C ARG A 88 6.74 5.30 8.08
N ALA A 89 7.70 5.03 7.19
CA ALA A 89 8.05 3.67 6.81
C ALA A 89 8.95 3.05 7.87
N LEU A 90 8.35 2.60 8.97
CA LEU A 90 9.00 1.66 9.88
C LEU A 90 9.28 0.39 9.08
N ALA A 91 10.54 0.12 8.77
CA ALA A 91 10.95 -1.17 8.22
C ALA A 91 10.51 -2.25 9.22
N ALA A 92 9.49 -3.03 8.86
CA ALA A 92 9.00 -4.13 9.67
C ALA A 92 10.03 -5.27 9.60
N GLY A 93 11.04 -5.21 10.48
CA GLY A 93 11.90 -6.33 10.76
C GLY A 93 11.08 -7.48 11.34
N SER A 94 10.89 -8.52 10.53
CA SER A 94 10.66 -9.92 10.91
C SER A 94 10.18 -10.17 12.34
N GLY A 95 8.86 -10.16 12.57
CA GLY A 95 8.31 -10.70 13.80
C GLY A 95 6.93 -10.20 14.21
N LEU A 96 5.87 -10.42 13.41
CA LEU A 96 4.50 -10.32 13.91
C LEU A 96 3.64 -11.43 13.32
N ASN A 97 3.54 -12.53 14.08
CA ASN A 97 2.48 -13.53 13.92
C ASN A 97 1.15 -12.92 14.38
N GLY A 98 0.16 -12.92 13.49
CA GLY A 98 -1.25 -12.78 13.86
C GLY A 98 -1.82 -11.37 13.73
N VAL A 99 -2.21 -10.97 12.52
CA VAL A 99 -3.31 -10.01 12.32
C VAL A 99 -4.10 -10.46 11.10
N GLY A 100 -5.40 -10.69 11.27
CA GLY A 100 -6.29 -11.14 10.20
C GLY A 100 -6.43 -10.08 9.11
N CYS A 101 -6.17 -10.49 7.86
CA CYS A 101 -6.53 -9.76 6.65
C CYS A 101 -8.06 -9.75 6.51
N PHE A 102 -8.64 -8.57 6.29
CA PHE A 102 -9.99 -8.38 5.73
C PHE A 102 -9.86 -7.86 4.31
#